data_AF-A0A6G1IR44-F1
#
_entry.id   AF-A0A6G1IR44-F1
#
_cell.length_a   1.000
_cell.length_b   1.000
_cell.length_c   1.000
_cell.angle_alpha   90.00
_cell.angle_beta   90.00
_cell.angle_gamma   90.00
#
_symmetry.space_group_name_H-M   'P 1'
#
loop_
_entity.id
_entity.type
_entity.pdbx_description
1 polymer ?
#
loop_
_entity_poly.entity_id
_entity_poly.type
_entity_poly.pdbx_seq_one_letter_code
_entity_poly.pdbx_strand_id
1 'polypeptide(L)'
;MEKRLQALEDGYKNRSHDMDNGTVLNDTPERMGLIRERTDLLDKYDSMVLQYSMLASRPSAPNRNIKNVRNWLDNNREAIADEEAGFINRHDLICMNSTAQSTARQIFDHWMLRYTKGFLRCFAKKRKENVDAMNSKHMFISDDATVDRLATTTSFLVGLSVIVIPLWVLWLLKTTRAKLVAVTIFIMIFLVFLLICTVARPLQVLAATAAYSAVLVVFLQPGNTC
;
A
#
# COMPACT_ATOMS: atom_id res chain seq x y z
N MET A 1 42.71 -12.76 8.22
CA MET A 1 42.22 -12.48 9.58
C MET A 1 41.87 -13.77 10.33
N GLU A 2 41.09 -14.68 9.74
CA GLU A 2 40.90 -16.06 10.27
C GLU A 2 42.22 -16.79 10.50
N LYS A 3 43.20 -16.61 9.60
CA LYS A 3 44.56 -17.16 9.76
C LYS A 3 45.25 -16.77 11.07
N ARG A 4 44.90 -15.61 11.67
CA ARG A 4 45.50 -15.14 12.93
C ARG A 4 44.81 -15.79 14.15
N LEU A 5 43.51 -16.04 14.06
CA LEU A 5 42.76 -16.83 15.03
C LEU A 5 43.19 -18.30 14.99
N GLN A 6 43.33 -18.88 13.80
CA GLN A 6 43.87 -20.23 13.61
C GLN A 6 45.30 -20.34 14.14
N ALA A 7 46.19 -19.39 13.84
CA ALA A 7 47.56 -19.41 14.36
C ALA A 7 47.63 -19.32 15.90
N LEU A 8 46.72 -18.56 16.52
CA LEU A 8 46.59 -18.51 17.98
C LEU A 8 46.04 -19.83 18.51
N GLU A 9 44.99 -20.38 17.90
CA GLU A 9 44.37 -21.65 18.30
C GLU A 9 45.34 -22.83 18.19
N ASP A 10 46.14 -22.89 17.12
CA ASP A 10 47.18 -23.89 16.91
C ASP A 10 48.32 -23.73 17.92
N GLY A 11 48.69 -22.48 18.24
CA GLY A 11 49.66 -22.17 19.30
C GLY A 11 49.18 -22.55 20.71
N TYR A 12 47.86 -22.53 20.96
CA TYR A 12 47.26 -22.97 22.22
C TYR A 12 47.07 -24.49 22.29
N LYS A 13 46.65 -25.14 21.19
CA LYS A 13 46.55 -26.61 21.09
C LYS A 13 47.86 -27.32 21.42
N ASN A 14 49.00 -26.72 21.06
CA ASN A 14 50.32 -27.25 21.39
C ASN A 14 50.75 -27.06 22.87
N ARG A 15 50.09 -26.18 23.64
CA ARG A 15 50.42 -25.93 25.07
C ARG A 15 49.56 -26.74 26.04
N SER A 16 48.37 -27.17 25.64
CA SER A 16 47.41 -27.87 26.51
C SER A 16 47.30 -29.35 26.14
N HIS A 17 48.22 -30.18 26.65
CA HIS A 17 48.05 -31.64 26.65
C HIS A 17 47.32 -32.13 27.92
N ASP A 18 46.80 -31.22 28.74
CA ASP A 18 45.93 -31.54 29.88
C ASP A 18 44.63 -30.75 29.76
N MET A 19 43.53 -31.42 30.07
CA MET A 19 42.21 -31.16 29.54
C MET A 19 41.59 -29.84 30.03
N ASP A 20 41.07 -29.04 29.09
CA ASP A 20 39.90 -28.20 29.33
C ASP A 20 38.99 -28.21 28.10
N ASN A 21 38.14 -29.23 28.03
CA ASN A 21 37.08 -29.34 27.03
C ASN A 21 35.90 -28.44 27.47
N GLY A 22 35.89 -27.20 26.99
CA GLY A 22 34.65 -26.46 26.79
C GLY A 22 34.30 -25.38 27.82
N THR A 23 35.18 -25.02 28.75
CA THR A 23 34.87 -23.96 29.71
C THR A 23 35.22 -22.58 29.16
N VAL A 24 34.23 -21.88 28.58
CA VAL A 24 34.33 -20.46 28.14
C VAL A 24 34.76 -19.52 29.29
N LEU A 25 34.66 -20.00 30.54
CA LEU A 25 34.94 -19.25 31.76
C LEU A 25 36.42 -18.85 31.93
N ASN A 26 37.37 -19.53 31.27
CA ASN A 26 38.81 -19.31 31.42
C ASN A 26 39.50 -18.91 30.09
N ASP A 27 38.74 -18.26 29.19
CA ASP A 27 39.29 -17.86 27.89
C ASP A 27 40.31 -16.71 28.04
N THR A 28 41.40 -16.76 27.27
CA THR A 28 42.47 -15.76 27.38
C THR A 28 41.98 -14.37 26.97
N PRO A 29 42.42 -13.28 27.66
CA PRO A 29 41.89 -11.93 27.41
C PRO A 29 42.10 -11.46 25.96
N GLU A 30 43.18 -11.92 25.32
CA GLU A 30 43.45 -11.65 23.90
C GLU A 30 42.45 -12.31 22.96
N ARG A 31 42.07 -13.57 23.22
CA ARG A 31 41.07 -14.29 22.42
C ARG A 31 39.68 -13.72 22.64
N MET A 32 39.33 -13.39 23.88
CA MET A 32 38.03 -12.78 24.21
C MET A 32 37.88 -11.40 23.55
N GLY A 33 38.95 -10.60 23.49
CA GLY A 33 38.98 -9.34 22.75
C GLY A 33 38.74 -9.52 21.25
N LEU A 34 39.39 -10.52 20.63
CA LEU A 34 39.18 -10.84 19.22
C LEU A 34 37.77 -11.38 18.92
N ILE A 35 37.23 -12.24 19.79
CA ILE A 35 35.85 -12.73 19.66
C ILE A 35 34.88 -11.56 19.72
N ARG A 36 35.05 -10.66 20.70
CA ARG A 36 34.19 -9.47 20.83
C ARG A 36 34.25 -8.56 19.60
N GLU A 37 35.45 -8.26 19.09
CA GLU A 37 35.61 -7.47 17.86
C GLU A 37 34.89 -8.14 16.66
N ARG A 38 34.94 -9.47 16.57
CA ARG A 38 34.26 -10.23 15.51
C ARG A 38 32.75 -10.21 15.66
N THR A 39 32.25 -10.39 16.88
CA THR A 39 30.81 -10.32 17.16
C THR A 39 30.29 -8.93 16.81
N ASP A 40 31.00 -7.85 17.17
CA ASP A 40 30.63 -6.48 16.82
C ASP A 40 30.62 -6.24 15.29
N LEU A 41 31.58 -6.84 14.55
CA LEU A 41 31.61 -6.77 13.09
C LEU A 41 30.47 -7.58 12.45
N LEU A 42 30.14 -8.74 13.01
CA LEU A 42 29.06 -9.58 12.52
C LEU A 42 27.70 -8.91 12.72
N ASP A 43 27.48 -8.29 13.88
CA ASP A 43 26.27 -7.53 14.18
C ASP A 43 26.12 -6.33 13.22
N LYS A 44 27.23 -5.64 12.91
CA LYS A 44 27.22 -4.57 11.90
C LYS A 44 26.86 -5.11 10.52
N TYR A 45 27.44 -6.23 10.11
CA TYR A 45 27.14 -6.85 8.83
C TYR A 45 25.66 -7.26 8.74
N ASP A 46 25.14 -7.93 9.77
CA ASP A 46 23.73 -8.33 9.83
C ASP A 46 22.80 -7.11 9.75
N SER A 47 23.12 -6.04 10.48
CA SER A 47 22.36 -4.79 10.42
C SER A 47 22.34 -4.17 9.02
N MET A 48 23.46 -4.21 8.29
CA MET A 48 23.55 -3.68 6.93
C MET A 48 22.76 -4.55 5.94
N VAL A 49 22.82 -5.87 6.09
CA VAL A 49 22.05 -6.82 5.25
C VAL A 49 20.56 -6.65 5.48
N LEU A 50 20.13 -6.50 6.74
CA LEU A 50 18.73 -6.23 7.08
C LEU A 50 18.26 -4.92 6.45
N GLN A 51 19.02 -3.83 6.60
CA GLN A 51 18.70 -2.54 5.98
C GLN A 51 18.62 -2.63 4.45
N TYR A 52 19.57 -3.33 3.82
CA TYR A 52 19.56 -3.54 2.37
C TYR A 52 18.33 -4.33 1.93
N SER A 53 17.96 -5.40 2.64
CA SER A 53 16.76 -6.19 2.34
C SER A 53 15.46 -5.36 2.50
N MET A 54 15.41 -4.47 3.51
CA MET A 54 14.31 -3.54 3.71
C MET A 54 14.22 -2.49 2.60
N LEU A 55 15.34 -2.04 2.04
CA LEU A 55 15.35 -1.11 0.90
C LEU A 55 14.96 -1.83 -0.40
N ALA A 56 15.49 -3.05 -0.61
CA ALA A 56 15.23 -3.85 -1.81
C ALA A 56 13.78 -4.34 -1.89
N SER A 57 13.11 -4.55 -0.75
CA SER A 57 11.69 -4.93 -0.70
C SER A 57 10.72 -3.78 -0.97
N ARG A 58 11.21 -2.54 -1.10
CA ARG A 58 10.34 -1.39 -1.38
C ARG A 58 9.80 -1.44 -2.80
N PRO A 59 8.51 -1.11 -3.00
CA PRO A 59 7.95 -1.00 -4.33
C PRO A 59 8.60 0.16 -5.09
N SER A 60 8.72 -0.02 -6.41
CA SER A 60 9.10 1.04 -7.33
C SER A 60 8.19 2.26 -7.15
N ALA A 61 8.75 3.45 -7.32
CA ALA A 61 8.01 4.70 -7.20
C ALA A 61 6.83 4.72 -8.22
N PRO A 62 5.62 5.13 -7.81
CA PRO A 62 4.50 5.27 -8.73
C PRO A 62 4.80 6.30 -9.82
N ASN A 63 4.40 6.00 -11.07
CA ASN A 63 4.58 6.89 -12.23
C ASN A 63 4.04 8.31 -12.00
N ARG A 64 2.97 8.46 -11.19
CA ARG A 64 2.41 9.76 -10.81
C ARG A 64 3.42 10.61 -10.03
N ASN A 65 4.11 10.01 -9.07
CA ASN A 65 5.07 10.72 -8.24
C ASN A 65 6.30 11.12 -9.07
N ILE A 66 6.78 10.22 -9.93
CA ILE A 66 7.86 10.50 -10.88
C ILE A 66 7.48 11.67 -11.78
N LYS A 67 6.27 11.68 -12.34
CA LYS A 67 5.77 12.78 -13.17
C LYS A 67 5.67 14.10 -12.39
N ASN A 68 5.25 14.06 -11.13
CA ASN A 68 5.19 15.26 -10.29
C ASN A 68 6.58 15.84 -10.03
N VAL A 69 7.57 15.00 -9.71
CA VAL A 69 8.96 15.42 -9.52
C VAL A 69 9.56 15.94 -10.83
N ARG A 70 9.29 15.27 -11.96
CA ARG A 70 9.69 15.75 -13.30
C ARG A 70 9.09 17.12 -13.60
N ASN A 71 7.79 17.28 -13.43
CA ASN A 71 7.12 18.57 -13.62
C ASN A 71 7.69 19.65 -12.69
N TRP A 72 8.04 19.30 -11.45
CA TRP A 72 8.64 20.25 -10.52
C TRP A 72 10.03 20.68 -10.98
N LEU A 73 10.87 19.73 -11.41
CA LEU A 73 12.21 20.00 -11.93
C LEU A 73 12.14 20.87 -13.19
N ASP A 74 11.23 20.56 -14.13
CA ASP A 74 11.03 21.33 -15.35
C ASP A 74 10.68 22.80 -15.09
N ASN A 75 10.00 23.07 -13.97
CA ASN A 75 9.63 24.41 -13.52
C ASN A 75 10.74 25.10 -12.70
N ASN A 76 11.65 24.34 -12.09
CA ASN A 76 12.71 24.84 -11.21
C ASN A 76 14.09 24.48 -11.77
N ARG A 77 14.35 24.89 -13.02
CA ARG A 77 15.60 24.57 -13.73
C ARG A 77 16.87 25.07 -13.05
N GLU A 78 16.76 26.08 -12.18
CA GLU A 78 17.90 26.65 -11.44
C GLU A 78 18.15 25.95 -10.09
N ALA A 79 17.26 25.04 -9.66
CA ALA A 79 17.38 24.42 -8.34
C ALA A 79 18.43 23.30 -8.29
N ILE A 80 18.66 22.61 -9.41
CA ILE A 80 19.55 21.45 -9.52
C ILE A 80 20.30 21.56 -10.85
N ALA A 81 21.60 21.24 -10.86
CA ALA A 81 22.38 21.21 -12.09
C ALA A 81 21.85 20.16 -13.08
N ASP A 82 21.88 20.46 -14.38
CA ASP A 82 21.35 19.56 -15.42
C ASP A 82 22.03 18.18 -15.41
N GLU A 83 23.30 18.11 -14.98
CA GLU A 83 24.05 16.85 -14.83
C GLU A 83 23.48 15.97 -13.71
N GLU A 84 23.04 16.58 -12.61
CA GLU A 84 22.49 15.87 -11.46
C GLU A 84 21.02 15.48 -11.69
N ALA A 85 20.26 16.29 -12.43
CA ALA A 85 18.86 16.06 -12.78
C ALA A 85 18.57 14.72 -13.50
N GLY A 86 19.59 14.05 -14.03
CA GLY A 86 19.49 12.77 -14.72
C GLY A 86 18.94 11.61 -13.87
N PHE A 87 18.90 11.74 -12.53
CA PHE A 87 18.34 10.71 -11.64
C PHE A 87 16.87 10.39 -11.94
N ILE A 88 16.08 11.35 -12.45
CA ILE A 88 14.65 11.16 -12.72
C ILE A 88 14.40 10.14 -13.84
N ASN A 89 15.36 9.96 -14.75
CA ASN A 89 15.23 9.04 -15.88
C ASN A 89 15.70 7.61 -15.54
N ARG A 90 16.18 7.38 -14.31
CA ARG A 90 16.57 6.06 -13.84
C ARG A 90 15.35 5.27 -13.34
N HIS A 91 15.44 3.95 -13.43
CA HIS A 91 14.40 3.03 -12.99
C HIS A 91 14.60 2.54 -11.55
N ASP A 92 15.52 3.15 -10.80
CA ASP A 92 15.88 2.83 -9.40
C ASP A 92 15.13 3.68 -8.37
N LEU A 93 14.16 4.49 -8.82
CA LEU A 93 13.37 5.35 -7.95
C LEU A 93 12.45 4.52 -7.06
N ILE A 94 12.68 4.58 -5.74
CA ILE A 94 11.87 3.91 -4.72
C ILE A 94 10.99 4.90 -3.96
N CYS A 95 9.83 4.46 -3.50
CA CYS A 95 8.97 5.29 -2.66
C CYS A 95 9.45 5.27 -1.19
N MET A 96 9.83 6.42 -0.63
CA MET A 96 10.31 6.49 0.76
C MET A 96 9.17 6.36 1.78
N ASN A 97 8.03 6.96 1.46
CA ASN A 97 6.79 6.81 2.20
C ASN A 97 5.93 5.76 1.51
N SER A 98 6.06 4.50 1.92
CA SER A 98 5.12 3.45 1.55
C SER A 98 3.87 3.60 2.42
N THR A 99 3.08 4.65 2.23
CA THR A 99 1.66 4.48 2.53
C THR A 99 1.22 3.40 1.58
N ALA A 100 1.00 2.19 2.11
CA ALA A 100 0.55 1.05 1.34
C ALA A 100 -0.71 1.48 0.61
N GLN A 101 -0.56 1.90 -0.65
CA GLN A 101 -1.69 2.19 -1.50
C GLN A 101 -2.33 0.83 -1.68
N SER A 102 -3.38 0.57 -0.89
CA SER A 102 -4.09 -0.70 -0.97
C SER A 102 -4.44 -0.93 -2.43
N THR A 103 -4.38 -2.17 -2.89
CA THR A 103 -4.71 -2.51 -4.29
C THR A 103 -6.10 -1.98 -4.67
N ALA A 104 -7.01 -1.91 -3.69
CA ALA A 104 -8.30 -1.23 -3.80
C ALA A 104 -8.16 0.27 -4.12
N ARG A 105 -7.23 1.01 -3.49
CA ARG A 105 -6.94 2.42 -3.79
C ARG A 105 -6.32 2.62 -5.17
N GLN A 106 -5.54 1.67 -5.71
CA GLN A 106 -5.02 1.78 -7.09
C GLN A 106 -6.11 1.55 -8.15
N ILE A 107 -6.97 0.54 -7.93
CA ILE A 107 -8.11 0.25 -8.80
C ILE A 107 -9.14 1.39 -8.71
N PHE A 108 -9.39 1.86 -7.49
CA PHE A 108 -10.24 3.00 -7.22
C PHE A 108 -9.65 4.28 -7.83
N ASP A 109 -8.36 4.59 -7.68
CA ASP A 109 -7.74 5.73 -8.35
C ASP A 109 -7.91 5.61 -9.88
N HIS A 110 -7.73 4.43 -10.49
CA HIS A 110 -7.88 4.26 -11.94
C HIS A 110 -9.34 4.41 -12.42
N TRP A 111 -10.30 3.84 -11.69
CA TRP A 111 -11.73 3.91 -12.01
C TRP A 111 -12.32 5.29 -11.68
N MET A 112 -12.00 5.82 -10.50
CA MET A 112 -12.38 7.13 -10.02
C MET A 112 -11.79 8.21 -10.92
N LEU A 113 -10.50 8.24 -11.25
CA LEU A 113 -9.91 9.28 -12.12
C LEU A 113 -10.55 9.33 -13.52
N ARG A 114 -11.09 8.21 -14.02
CA ARG A 114 -11.82 8.18 -15.29
C ARG A 114 -13.23 8.77 -15.16
N TYR A 115 -13.92 8.51 -14.05
CA TYR A 115 -15.29 8.97 -13.80
C TYR A 115 -15.38 10.37 -13.14
N THR A 116 -14.40 10.74 -12.33
CA THR A 116 -14.43 11.92 -11.45
C THR A 116 -13.58 13.08 -11.93
N LYS A 117 -12.93 13.01 -13.10
CA LYS A 117 -12.33 14.22 -13.73
C LYS A 117 -13.32 15.39 -13.82
N GLY A 118 -14.62 15.10 -13.96
CA GLY A 118 -15.69 16.11 -13.88
C GLY A 118 -16.01 16.53 -12.45
N PHE A 119 -16.14 15.58 -11.52
CA PHE A 119 -16.58 15.84 -10.14
C PHE A 119 -15.48 16.45 -9.25
N LEU A 120 -14.22 16.00 -9.37
CA LEU A 120 -13.07 16.61 -8.69
C LEU A 120 -12.87 18.06 -9.11
N ARG A 121 -13.26 18.46 -10.32
CA ARG A 121 -13.17 19.86 -10.75
C ARG A 121 -14.13 20.78 -9.98
N CYS A 122 -15.27 20.23 -9.54
CA CYS A 122 -16.27 20.94 -8.73
C CYS A 122 -15.88 20.99 -7.24
N PHE A 123 -15.20 19.97 -6.73
CA PHE A 123 -14.77 19.89 -5.32
C PHE A 123 -13.33 20.37 -5.08
N ALA A 124 -12.55 20.65 -6.12
CA ALA A 124 -11.27 21.34 -6.04
C ALA A 124 -11.51 22.80 -5.63
N LYS A 125 -11.71 23.01 -4.33
CA LYS A 125 -11.73 24.33 -3.72
C LYS A 125 -10.39 25.00 -4.07
N LYS A 126 -10.43 26.05 -4.90
CA LYS A 126 -9.26 26.92 -5.15
C LYS A 126 -8.73 27.36 -3.78
N ARG A 127 -7.58 26.82 -3.39
CA ARG A 127 -6.91 27.23 -2.15
C ARG A 127 -6.54 28.70 -2.33
N LYS A 128 -7.06 29.57 -1.46
CA LYS A 128 -6.53 30.93 -1.30
C LYS A 128 -5.14 30.76 -0.71
N GLU A 129 -4.16 31.02 -1.55
CA GLU A 129 -2.75 30.88 -1.29
C GLU A 129 -2.23 32.14 -0.60
N ASN A 130 -1.82 32.02 0.66
CA ASN A 130 -0.89 32.93 1.32
C ASN A 130 0.43 32.15 1.51
N VAL A 131 1.03 31.73 0.39
CA VAL A 131 2.39 31.21 0.33
C VAL A 131 3.04 31.96 -0.83
N ASP A 132 4.22 32.50 -0.59
CA ASP A 132 4.85 33.56 -1.39
C ASP A 132 4.78 33.33 -2.91
N ALA A 133 4.35 34.41 -3.58
CA ALA A 133 3.76 34.43 -4.92
C ALA A 133 4.75 34.27 -6.09
N MET A 134 5.70 33.33 -6.02
CA MET A 134 6.64 33.14 -7.13
C MET A 134 6.80 31.70 -7.65
N ASN A 135 6.47 30.64 -6.90
CA ASN A 135 6.86 29.27 -7.31
C ASN A 135 5.81 28.14 -7.13
N SER A 136 4.56 28.45 -6.84
CA SER A 136 3.60 27.45 -6.37
C SER A 136 2.64 26.85 -7.42
N LYS A 137 2.69 27.33 -8.67
CA LYS A 137 1.57 27.10 -9.60
C LYS A 137 1.41 25.66 -10.12
N HIS A 138 2.40 24.78 -9.88
CA HIS A 138 2.44 23.46 -10.52
C HIS A 138 2.81 22.28 -9.62
N MET A 139 2.87 22.46 -8.29
CA MET A 139 3.08 21.34 -7.38
C MET A 139 1.72 20.83 -6.86
N PHE A 140 1.20 19.78 -7.51
CA PHE A 140 0.05 19.04 -6.98
C PHE A 140 0.49 18.18 -5.79
N ILE A 141 0.77 18.81 -4.65
CA ILE A 141 0.71 18.12 -3.36
C ILE A 141 -0.78 17.91 -3.09
N SER A 142 -1.34 16.83 -3.64
CA SER A 142 -2.66 16.38 -3.22
C SER A 142 -2.55 15.99 -1.74
N ASP A 143 -3.23 16.74 -0.89
CA ASP A 143 -3.35 16.40 0.54
C ASP A 143 -3.97 15.00 0.64
N ASP A 144 -3.15 14.02 1.01
CA ASP A 144 -3.53 12.60 1.07
C ASP A 144 -4.77 12.40 1.95
N ALA A 145 -4.96 13.25 2.96
CA ALA A 145 -6.11 13.22 3.86
C ALA A 145 -7.43 13.65 3.19
N THR A 146 -7.38 14.49 2.15
CA THR A 146 -8.58 14.87 1.39
C THR A 146 -8.95 13.81 0.37
N VAL A 147 -7.96 13.21 -0.28
CA VAL A 147 -8.17 12.10 -1.23
C VAL A 147 -8.74 10.89 -0.51
N ASP A 148 -8.23 10.58 0.68
CA ASP A 148 -8.71 9.45 1.47
C ASP A 148 -10.15 9.65 2.00
N ARG A 149 -10.46 10.86 2.48
CA ARG A 149 -11.83 11.25 2.87
C ARG A 149 -12.80 11.19 1.69
N LEU A 150 -12.39 11.69 0.52
CA LEU A 150 -13.20 11.63 -0.69
C LEU A 150 -13.42 10.18 -1.12
N ALA A 151 -12.36 9.35 -1.18
CA ALA A 151 -12.46 7.95 -1.55
C ALA A 151 -13.40 7.17 -0.62
N THR A 152 -13.30 7.39 0.68
CA THR A 152 -14.19 6.79 1.68
C THR A 152 -15.64 7.24 1.49
N THR A 153 -15.85 8.55 1.29
CA THR A 153 -17.19 9.12 1.08
C THR A 153 -17.83 8.60 -0.20
N THR A 154 -17.08 8.52 -1.30
CA THR A 154 -17.58 7.97 -2.55
C THR A 154 -17.86 6.48 -2.47
N SER A 155 -17.03 5.71 -1.76
CA SER A 155 -17.25 4.28 -1.57
C SER A 155 -18.54 4.03 -0.79
N PHE A 156 -18.81 4.85 0.23
CA PHE A 156 -20.07 4.82 0.98
C PHE A 156 -21.27 5.18 0.10
N LEU A 157 -21.18 6.24 -0.70
CA LEU A 157 -22.25 6.64 -1.63
C LEU A 157 -22.53 5.56 -2.68
N VAL A 158 -21.50 4.95 -3.25
CA VAL A 158 -21.66 3.84 -4.21
C VAL A 158 -22.30 2.64 -3.52
N GLY A 159 -21.83 2.24 -2.34
CA GLY A 159 -22.44 1.15 -1.57
C GLY A 159 -23.93 1.40 -1.27
N LEU A 160 -24.27 2.62 -0.85
CA LEU A 160 -25.66 3.02 -0.63
C LEU A 160 -26.50 2.93 -1.92
N SER A 161 -25.94 3.39 -3.04
CA SER A 161 -26.62 3.34 -4.34
C SER A 161 -26.91 1.89 -4.78
N VAL A 162 -25.98 0.97 -4.55
CA VAL A 162 -26.15 -0.46 -4.88
C VAL A 162 -27.30 -1.07 -4.06
N ILE A 163 -27.55 -0.59 -2.84
CA ILE A 163 -28.67 -1.04 -2.01
C ILE A 163 -30.00 -0.42 -2.45
N VAL A 164 -30.01 0.89 -2.75
CA VAL A 164 -31.25 1.64 -3.02
C VAL A 164 -31.78 1.40 -4.43
N ILE A 165 -30.90 1.37 -5.45
CA ILE A 165 -31.30 1.23 -6.87
C ILE A 165 -32.19 0.00 -7.13
N PRO A 166 -31.85 -1.22 -6.65
CA PRO A 166 -32.68 -2.38 -6.87
C PRO A 166 -34.12 -2.20 -6.36
N LEU A 167 -34.33 -1.50 -5.24
CA LEU A 167 -35.66 -1.27 -4.68
C LEU A 167 -36.55 -0.48 -5.67
N TRP A 168 -35.99 0.56 -6.28
CA TRP A 168 -36.67 1.35 -7.31
C TRP A 168 -36.92 0.54 -8.57
N VAL A 169 -35.95 -0.27 -9.00
CA VAL A 169 -36.10 -1.11 -10.19
C VAL A 169 -37.16 -2.20 -9.98
N LEU A 170 -37.18 -2.85 -8.81
CA LEU A 170 -38.18 -3.86 -8.46
C LEU A 170 -39.59 -3.25 -8.40
N TRP A 171 -39.72 -2.00 -7.95
CA TRP A 171 -41.00 -1.28 -7.94
C TRP A 171 -41.53 -0.99 -9.35
N LEU A 172 -40.66 -0.61 -10.30
CA LEU A 172 -41.05 -0.31 -11.68
C LEU A 172 -41.41 -1.56 -12.51
N LEU A 173 -40.83 -2.71 -12.18
CA LEU A 173 -41.04 -3.95 -12.91
C LEU A 173 -42.42 -4.55 -12.60
N LYS A 174 -43.25 -4.74 -13.64
CA LYS A 174 -44.59 -5.33 -13.49
C LYS A 174 -44.58 -6.86 -13.58
N THR A 175 -43.60 -7.46 -14.26
CA THR A 175 -43.57 -8.90 -14.56
C THR A 175 -42.72 -9.67 -13.55
N THR A 176 -43.26 -10.75 -12.97
CA THR A 176 -42.56 -11.61 -11.99
C THR A 176 -41.25 -12.19 -12.51
N ARG A 177 -41.22 -12.64 -13.77
CA ARG A 177 -39.99 -13.15 -14.41
C ARG A 177 -38.90 -12.07 -14.52
N ALA A 178 -39.28 -10.84 -14.86
CA ALA A 178 -38.33 -9.73 -14.97
C ALA A 178 -37.78 -9.30 -13.61
N LYS A 179 -38.60 -9.32 -12.56
CA LYS A 179 -38.14 -9.09 -11.18
C LYS A 179 -37.10 -10.12 -10.74
N LEU A 180 -37.33 -11.40 -11.03
CA LEU A 180 -36.40 -12.48 -10.67
C LEU A 180 -35.02 -12.30 -11.35
N VAL A 181 -35.02 -11.97 -12.65
CA VAL A 181 -33.79 -11.69 -13.41
C VAL A 181 -33.08 -10.43 -12.90
N ALA A 182 -33.83 -9.39 -12.54
CA ALA A 182 -33.23 -8.17 -11.99
C ALA A 182 -32.52 -8.45 -10.66
N VAL A 183 -33.15 -9.20 -9.75
CA VAL A 183 -32.56 -9.54 -8.43
C VAL A 183 -31.25 -10.32 -8.58
N THR A 184 -31.19 -11.32 -9.46
CA THR A 184 -29.95 -12.11 -9.65
C THR A 184 -28.80 -11.26 -10.20
N ILE A 185 -29.09 -10.35 -11.15
CA ILE A 185 -28.10 -9.41 -11.68
C ILE A 185 -27.60 -8.46 -10.57
N PHE A 186 -28.50 -7.89 -9.76
CA PHE A 186 -28.10 -6.99 -8.69
C PHE A 186 -27.29 -7.68 -7.58
N ILE A 187 -27.59 -8.93 -7.25
CA ILE A 187 -26.79 -9.73 -6.30
C ILE A 187 -25.38 -9.97 -6.86
N MET A 188 -25.27 -10.30 -8.16
CA MET A 188 -23.96 -10.50 -8.79
C MET A 188 -23.12 -9.22 -8.80
N ILE A 189 -23.73 -8.07 -9.13
CA ILE A 189 -23.07 -6.77 -9.10
C ILE A 189 -22.60 -6.43 -7.67
N PHE A 190 -23.45 -6.65 -6.66
CA PHE A 190 -23.10 -6.42 -5.26
C PHE A 190 -21.93 -7.31 -4.79
N LEU A 191 -21.92 -8.58 -5.18
CA LEU A 191 -20.82 -9.49 -4.87
C LEU A 191 -19.50 -9.02 -5.48
N VAL A 192 -19.51 -8.65 -6.77
CA VAL A 192 -18.32 -8.11 -7.44
C VAL A 192 -17.86 -6.81 -6.78
N PHE A 193 -18.79 -5.93 -6.39
CA PHE A 193 -18.48 -4.71 -5.65
C PHE A 193 -17.78 -5.01 -4.32
N LEU A 194 -18.28 -5.95 -3.52
CA LEU A 194 -17.63 -6.35 -2.26
C LEU A 194 -16.23 -6.92 -2.48
N LEU A 195 -16.04 -7.74 -3.52
CA LEU A 195 -14.73 -8.32 -3.84
C LEU A 195 -13.69 -7.27 -4.22
N ILE A 196 -14.10 -6.17 -4.86
CA ILE A 196 -13.19 -5.10 -5.29
C ILE A 196 -12.96 -4.08 -4.17
N CYS A 197 -14.03 -3.72 -3.43
CA CYS A 197 -13.99 -2.60 -2.49
C CYS A 197 -13.59 -2.99 -1.06
N THR A 198 -13.75 -4.26 -0.66
CA THR A 198 -13.51 -4.66 0.75
C THR A 198 -12.42 -5.72 0.87
N VAL A 199 -11.49 -5.50 1.81
CA VAL A 199 -10.55 -6.53 2.28
C VAL A 199 -11.22 -7.30 3.43
N ALA A 200 -12.43 -7.79 3.19
CA ALA A 200 -13.20 -8.54 4.17
C ALA A 200 -12.86 -10.02 4.11
N ARG A 201 -12.99 -10.72 5.24
CA ARG A 201 -12.82 -12.18 5.26
C ARG A 201 -13.88 -12.82 4.35
N PRO A 202 -13.59 -13.91 3.62
CA PRO A 202 -14.55 -14.54 2.72
C PRO A 202 -15.92 -14.82 3.36
N LEU A 203 -15.93 -15.21 4.64
CA LEU A 203 -17.16 -15.45 5.40
C LEU A 203 -18.02 -14.19 5.60
N GLN A 204 -17.40 -13.02 5.80
CA GLN A 204 -18.11 -11.75 5.94
C GLN A 204 -18.75 -11.33 4.61
N VAL A 205 -18.07 -11.57 3.50
CA VAL A 205 -18.61 -11.30 2.15
C VAL A 205 -19.83 -12.18 1.88
N LEU A 206 -19.77 -13.47 2.22
CA LEU A 206 -20.90 -14.39 2.10
C LEU A 206 -22.09 -13.97 2.98
N ALA A 207 -21.84 -13.62 4.24
CA ALA A 207 -22.88 -13.14 5.15
C ALA A 207 -23.56 -11.86 4.65
N ALA A 208 -22.78 -10.87 4.17
CA ALA A 208 -23.31 -9.64 3.61
C ALA A 208 -24.14 -9.90 2.34
N THR A 209 -23.68 -10.81 1.48
CA THR A 209 -24.41 -11.19 0.25
C THR A 209 -25.71 -11.91 0.58
N ALA A 210 -25.71 -12.80 1.58
CA ALA A 210 -26.92 -13.47 2.04
C ALA A 210 -27.94 -12.49 2.64
N ALA A 211 -27.49 -11.55 3.47
CA ALA A 211 -28.35 -10.50 4.04
C ALA A 211 -28.96 -9.62 2.95
N TYR A 212 -28.15 -9.17 1.99
CA TYR A 212 -28.63 -8.37 0.86
C TYR A 212 -29.61 -9.15 -0.04
N SER A 213 -29.32 -10.42 -0.33
CA SER A 213 -30.23 -11.31 -1.06
C SER A 213 -31.57 -11.45 -0.35
N ALA A 214 -31.57 -11.67 0.97
CA ALA A 214 -32.80 -11.77 1.75
C ALA A 214 -33.66 -10.50 1.65
N VAL A 215 -33.06 -9.31 1.73
CA VAL A 215 -33.76 -8.03 1.55
C VAL A 215 -34.42 -7.97 0.17
N LEU A 216 -33.70 -8.27 -0.90
CA LEU A 216 -34.25 -8.25 -2.26
C LEU A 216 -35.37 -9.27 -2.47
N VAL A 217 -35.24 -10.47 -1.90
CA VAL A 217 -36.24 -11.55 -2.00
C VAL A 217 -37.51 -11.18 -1.24
N VAL A 218 -37.43 -10.48 -0.10
CA VAL A 218 -38.63 -9.97 0.60
C VAL A 218 -39.42 -9.01 -0.32
N PHE A 219 -38.73 -8.13 -1.05
CA PHE A 219 -39.37 -7.23 -2.01
C PHE A 219 -39.82 -7.91 -3.31
N LEU A 220 -39.37 -9.13 -3.57
CA LEU A 220 -39.83 -9.95 -4.69
C LEU A 220 -41.20 -10.58 -4.40
N GLN A 221 -41.60 -10.71 -3.13
CA GLN A 221 -42.88 -11.31 -2.77
C GLN A 221 -44.01 -10.56 -3.48
N PRO A 222 -44.81 -11.24 -4.33
CA PRO A 222 -46.02 -10.64 -4.85
C PRO A 222 -46.89 -10.31 -3.64
N GLY A 223 -47.28 -9.04 -3.50
CA GLY A 223 -48.38 -8.72 -2.60
C GLY A 223 -49.56 -9.57 -3.03
N ASN A 224 -49.97 -10.51 -2.18
CA ASN A 224 -51.15 -11.33 -2.38
C ASN A 224 -52.35 -10.39 -2.41
N THR A 225 -52.63 -9.79 -3.56
CA THR A 225 -53.95 -9.26 -3.86
C THR A 225 -54.85 -10.46 -4.03
N CYS A 226 -55.73 -10.63 -3.05
CA CYS A 226 -56.87 -11.54 -3.05
C CYS A 226 -57.65 -11.48 -4.36
#